data_AF-A0A7C2PSK5-F1
#
_entry.id   AF-A0A7C2PSK5-F1
#
_cell.length_a   1.000
_cell.length_b   1.000
_cell.length_c   1.000
_cell.angle_alpha   90.00
_cell.angle_beta   90.00
_cell.angle_gamma   90.00
#
_symmetry.space_group_name_H-M   'P 1'
#
loop_
_entity.id
_entity.type
_entity.pdbx_description
1 polymer ?
#
loop_
_entity_poly.entity_id
_entity_poly.type
_entity_poly.pdbx_seq_one_letter_code
_entity_poly.pdbx_strand_id
1 'polypeptide(L)'
;MTLRIAAAAVLIAVWTCAAAVAQPPAAPPNPFQPLSAKAALTDEDRAAIRKLVAERVEQIKSGSRREAVAELRDAYAGASPAFREAYTAICIELITAAYKQAEPGPAAQLVVLLTTFNEVPTYRLFVEALRDERVGVRASAAIGLRALRAGIARTGNVPFNEVVEALREAGKRETSAVTLKTIYQALNYPEVVPSPPDPKADASAVLEILEARAKPYAEAKAKAEAAGADVVGLSVARGLSKQLSDADRNRLLEAAAMMLRWALARYTTELYKIPDTANPYLLRERNDAELLIEEGEALLASVLAPSGKRPNVTEALQKKSKPEEIRGVWGEWVKLLANAVGKDFSLPE
;
A
#
# COMPACT_ATOMS: atom_id res chain seq x y z
N MET A 1 -46.49 -59.54 -30.39
CA MET A 1 -46.63 -60.76 -29.56
C MET A 1 -45.61 -60.65 -28.42
N THR A 2 -46.12 -60.25 -27.26
CA THR A 2 -45.56 -60.29 -25.89
C THR A 2 -44.06 -60.55 -25.70
N LEU A 3 -43.28 -59.52 -25.39
CA LEU A 3 -41.98 -59.65 -24.70
C LEU A 3 -42.21 -59.53 -23.19
N ARG A 4 -41.91 -60.59 -22.45
CA ARG A 4 -42.01 -60.69 -20.99
C ARG A 4 -40.80 -60.03 -20.33
N ILE A 5 -41.07 -59.15 -19.37
CA ILE A 5 -40.11 -58.53 -18.45
C ILE A 5 -39.77 -59.57 -17.37
N ALA A 6 -38.50 -59.92 -17.22
CA ALA A 6 -37.97 -60.67 -16.08
C ALA A 6 -37.12 -59.72 -15.23
N ALA A 7 -37.59 -59.44 -14.02
CA ALA A 7 -36.90 -58.63 -13.03
C ALA A 7 -35.79 -59.45 -12.36
N ALA A 8 -34.54 -59.00 -12.48
CA ALA A 8 -33.43 -59.52 -11.71
C ALA A 8 -33.16 -58.57 -10.52
N ALA A 9 -33.41 -59.05 -9.30
CA ALA A 9 -33.08 -58.36 -8.07
C ALA A 9 -31.56 -58.47 -7.82
N VAL A 10 -30.87 -57.33 -7.82
CA VAL A 10 -29.45 -57.22 -7.44
C VAL A 10 -29.39 -56.90 -5.95
N LEU A 11 -28.91 -57.86 -5.16
CA LEU A 11 -28.55 -57.66 -3.76
C LEU A 11 -27.20 -56.91 -3.70
N ILE A 12 -27.22 -55.64 -3.27
CA ILE A 12 -26.00 -54.88 -2.97
C ILE A 12 -25.70 -55.06 -1.48
N ALA A 13 -24.68 -55.85 -1.17
CA ALA A 13 -24.09 -55.91 0.16
C ALA A 13 -23.18 -54.68 0.34
N VAL A 14 -23.64 -53.70 1.12
CA VAL A 14 -22.83 -52.55 1.53
C VAL A 14 -21.89 -53.00 2.66
N TRP A 15 -20.62 -53.18 2.35
CA TRP A 15 -19.54 -53.29 3.33
C TRP A 15 -19.20 -51.89 3.84
N THR A 16 -19.66 -51.54 5.03
CA THR A 16 -19.23 -50.36 5.77
C THR A 16 -17.87 -50.64 6.43
N CYS A 17 -16.78 -50.37 5.71
CA CYS A 17 -15.48 -50.19 6.34
C CYS A 17 -15.53 -48.93 7.21
N ALA A 18 -15.73 -49.10 8.52
CA ALA A 18 -15.55 -48.04 9.50
C ALA A 18 -14.06 -47.66 9.55
N ALA A 19 -13.65 -46.73 8.68
CA ALA A 19 -12.41 -46.01 8.88
C ALA A 19 -12.56 -45.18 10.15
N ALA A 20 -11.87 -45.59 11.21
CA ALA A 20 -11.67 -44.75 12.38
C ALA A 20 -10.93 -43.49 11.90
N VAL A 21 -11.69 -42.41 11.68
CA VAL A 21 -11.12 -41.08 11.44
C VAL A 21 -10.41 -40.71 12.74
N ALA A 22 -9.09 -40.88 12.77
CA ALA A 22 -8.27 -40.38 13.84
C ALA A 22 -8.52 -38.87 13.92
N GLN A 23 -9.24 -38.43 14.95
CA GLN A 23 -9.33 -37.01 15.26
C GLN A 23 -7.89 -36.51 15.46
N PRO A 24 -7.46 -35.47 14.74
CA PRO A 24 -6.17 -34.86 15.02
C PRO A 24 -6.11 -34.51 16.50
N PRO A 25 -4.98 -34.77 17.18
CA PRO A 25 -4.84 -34.46 18.60
C PRO A 25 -5.23 -33.00 18.84
N ALA A 26 -6.00 -32.76 19.89
CA ALA A 26 -6.41 -31.40 20.27
C ALA A 26 -5.17 -30.51 20.35
N ALA A 27 -5.21 -29.36 19.68
CA ALA A 27 -4.12 -28.39 19.73
C ALA A 27 -3.85 -28.03 21.21
N PRO A 28 -2.58 -27.87 21.62
CA PRO A 28 -2.26 -27.46 22.97
C PRO A 28 -2.99 -26.16 23.31
N PRO A 29 -3.52 -26.01 24.54
CA PRO A 29 -4.28 -24.83 24.92
C PRO A 29 -3.40 -23.57 24.79
N ASN A 30 -3.97 -22.51 24.20
CA ASN A 30 -3.28 -21.24 24.02
C ASN A 30 -2.87 -20.69 25.41
N PRO A 31 -1.57 -20.43 25.66
CA PRO A 31 -1.09 -20.01 26.98
C PRO A 31 -1.66 -18.66 27.45
N PHE A 32 -2.23 -17.85 26.54
CA PHE A 32 -2.90 -16.60 26.85
C PHE A 32 -4.36 -16.79 27.29
N GLN A 33 -5.01 -17.92 27.01
CA GLN A 33 -6.42 -18.18 27.30
C GLN A 33 -6.84 -17.93 28.76
N PRO A 34 -6.09 -18.36 29.80
CA PRO A 34 -6.50 -18.09 31.19
C PRO A 34 -6.41 -16.60 31.57
N LEU A 35 -5.66 -15.80 30.81
CA LEU A 35 -5.46 -14.37 31.07
C LEU A 35 -6.42 -13.51 30.24
N SER A 36 -6.74 -13.92 29.02
CA SER A 36 -7.54 -13.14 28.06
C SER A 36 -9.01 -12.96 28.45
N ALA A 37 -9.55 -13.87 29.25
CA ALA A 37 -10.94 -13.80 29.74
C ALA A 37 -11.10 -12.96 31.02
N LYS A 38 -10.00 -12.55 31.68
CA LYS A 38 -10.08 -11.82 32.96
C LYS A 38 -10.62 -10.40 32.74
N ALA A 39 -11.58 -9.99 33.58
CA ALA A 39 -12.16 -8.64 33.53
C ALA A 39 -11.17 -7.56 34.03
N ALA A 40 -10.30 -7.92 34.97
CA ALA A 40 -9.23 -7.08 35.48
C ALA A 40 -7.93 -7.89 35.58
N LEU A 41 -6.79 -7.23 35.35
CA LEU A 41 -5.47 -7.85 35.40
C LEU A 41 -4.70 -7.36 36.63
N THR A 42 -4.11 -8.29 37.35
CA THR A 42 -3.13 -8.03 38.42
C THR A 42 -1.73 -7.76 37.83
N ASP A 43 -0.79 -7.32 38.65
CA ASP A 43 0.61 -7.16 38.22
C ASP A 43 1.26 -8.50 37.86
N GLU A 44 0.91 -9.58 38.57
CA GLU A 44 1.33 -10.94 38.25
C GLU A 44 0.81 -11.38 36.88
N ASP A 45 -0.45 -11.05 36.55
CA ASP A 45 -1.02 -11.33 35.23
C ASP A 45 -0.26 -10.57 34.12
N ARG A 46 0.05 -9.29 34.34
CA ARG A 46 0.81 -8.47 33.39
C ARG A 46 2.23 -9.02 33.20
N ALA A 47 2.88 -9.46 34.27
CA ALA A 47 4.18 -10.10 34.21
C ALA A 47 4.14 -11.43 33.43
N ALA A 48 3.08 -12.23 33.61
CA ALA A 48 2.88 -13.47 32.85
C ALA A 48 2.66 -13.19 31.35
N ILE A 49 1.83 -12.20 31.01
CA ILE A 49 1.65 -11.75 29.62
C ILE A 49 2.99 -11.33 29.03
N ARG A 50 3.75 -10.49 29.73
CA ARG A 50 5.06 -10.00 29.26
C ARG A 50 6.03 -11.16 28.99
N LYS A 51 6.10 -12.13 29.90
CA LYS A 51 6.93 -13.32 29.71
C LYS A 51 6.54 -14.10 28.45
N LEU A 52 5.25 -14.40 28.27
CA LEU A 52 4.76 -15.13 27.11
C LEU A 52 5.01 -14.39 25.80
N VAL A 53 4.75 -13.08 25.76
CA VAL A 53 5.03 -12.25 24.58
C VAL A 53 6.53 -12.23 24.28
N ALA A 54 7.39 -12.07 25.29
CA ALA A 54 8.83 -12.05 25.10
C ALA A 54 9.35 -13.37 24.49
N GLU A 55 8.87 -14.51 24.97
CA GLU A 55 9.21 -15.82 24.41
C GLU A 55 8.84 -15.91 22.92
N ARG A 56 7.64 -15.47 22.54
CA ARG A 56 7.20 -15.50 21.13
C ARG A 56 7.91 -14.50 20.25
N VAL A 57 8.20 -13.30 20.76
CA VAL A 57 8.99 -12.29 20.05
C VAL A 57 10.40 -12.83 19.76
N GLU A 58 11.04 -13.50 20.72
CA GLU A 58 12.36 -14.12 20.51
C GLU A 58 12.29 -15.30 19.53
N GLN A 59 11.22 -16.10 19.54
CA GLN A 59 10.99 -17.15 18.53
C GLN A 59 10.87 -16.59 17.11
N ILE A 60 10.13 -15.48 16.94
CA ILE A 60 10.00 -14.80 15.64
C ILE A 60 11.36 -14.27 15.20
N LYS A 61 12.08 -13.59 16.09
CA LYS A 61 13.42 -13.04 15.85
C LYS A 61 14.42 -14.12 15.43
N SER A 62 14.40 -15.28 16.08
CA SER A 62 15.29 -16.43 15.79
C SER A 62 14.87 -17.28 14.59
N GLY A 63 13.70 -17.01 13.99
CA GLY A 63 13.29 -17.60 12.72
C GLY A 63 12.18 -18.66 12.80
N SER A 64 11.76 -19.07 14.01
CA SER A 64 10.61 -19.96 14.23
C SER A 64 9.29 -19.17 14.22
N ARG A 65 8.86 -18.80 13.02
CA ARG A 65 8.00 -17.61 12.83
C ARG A 65 6.49 -17.88 12.79
N ARG A 66 6.05 -18.98 12.20
CA ARG A 66 4.63 -19.12 11.81
C ARG A 66 3.70 -19.33 13.01
N GLU A 67 4.06 -20.24 13.90
CA GLU A 67 3.27 -20.56 15.09
C GLU A 67 3.31 -19.40 16.09
N ALA A 68 4.48 -18.84 16.36
CA ALA A 68 4.62 -17.70 17.26
C ALA A 68 3.81 -16.47 16.82
N VAL A 69 3.78 -16.16 15.51
CA VAL A 69 2.92 -15.08 14.98
C VAL A 69 1.44 -15.41 15.10
N ALA A 70 1.04 -16.66 14.83
CA ALA A 70 -0.36 -17.08 14.96
C ALA A 70 -0.82 -16.97 16.43
N GLU A 71 -0.03 -17.47 17.38
CA GLU A 71 -0.34 -17.39 18.81
C GLU A 71 -0.47 -15.94 19.28
N LEU A 72 0.44 -15.05 18.88
CA LEU A 72 0.36 -13.64 19.26
C LEU A 72 -0.86 -12.92 18.65
N ARG A 73 -1.30 -13.31 17.46
CA ARG A 73 -2.51 -12.76 16.82
C ARG A 73 -3.77 -13.29 17.50
N ASP A 74 -3.84 -14.60 17.72
CA ASP A 74 -5.01 -15.27 18.29
C ASP A 74 -5.23 -14.89 19.75
N ALA A 75 -4.16 -14.60 20.50
CA ALA A 75 -4.24 -14.10 21.87
C ALA A 75 -5.02 -12.78 22.01
N TYR A 76 -4.94 -11.92 20.99
CA TYR A 76 -5.65 -10.64 20.98
C TYR A 76 -7.13 -10.80 20.58
N ALA A 77 -7.45 -11.79 19.75
CA ALA A 77 -8.80 -12.05 19.27
C ALA A 77 -9.73 -12.52 20.41
N GLY A 78 -10.86 -11.84 20.60
CA GLY A 78 -11.85 -12.21 21.61
C GLY A 78 -11.46 -11.90 23.06
N ALA A 79 -10.29 -11.29 23.30
CA ALA A 79 -9.83 -10.93 24.64
C ALA A 79 -10.62 -9.75 25.24
N SER A 80 -10.64 -9.68 26.58
CA SER A 80 -11.24 -8.58 27.34
C SER A 80 -10.54 -7.22 27.06
N PRO A 81 -11.22 -6.09 27.28
CA PRO A 81 -10.60 -4.77 27.10
C PRO A 81 -9.33 -4.56 27.94
N ALA A 82 -9.35 -4.97 29.22
CA ALA A 82 -8.20 -4.87 30.11
C ALA A 82 -7.00 -5.69 29.61
N PHE A 83 -7.25 -6.88 29.04
CA PHE A 83 -6.21 -7.67 28.41
C PHE A 83 -5.66 -6.98 27.16
N ARG A 84 -6.51 -6.52 26.24
CA ARG A 84 -6.07 -5.88 24.99
C ARG A 84 -5.18 -4.66 25.24
N GLU A 85 -5.55 -3.83 26.20
CA GLU A 85 -4.77 -2.65 26.58
C GLU A 85 -3.37 -3.05 27.07
N ALA A 86 -3.30 -3.94 28.08
CA ALA A 86 -2.04 -4.40 28.65
C ALA A 86 -1.18 -5.14 27.61
N TYR A 87 -1.79 -6.03 26.85
CA TYR A 87 -1.16 -6.86 25.83
C TYR A 87 -0.57 -5.99 24.71
N THR A 88 -1.30 -4.99 24.24
CA THR A 88 -0.82 -4.05 23.21
C THR A 88 0.37 -3.25 23.72
N ALA A 89 0.29 -2.70 24.93
CA ALA A 89 1.40 -1.94 25.52
C ALA A 89 2.67 -2.79 25.64
N ILE A 90 2.54 -4.03 26.13
CA ILE A 90 3.63 -5.00 26.25
C ILE A 90 4.19 -5.38 24.87
N CYS A 91 3.33 -5.62 23.88
CA CYS A 91 3.77 -5.94 22.53
C CYS A 91 4.55 -4.78 21.90
N ILE A 92 4.06 -3.54 22.03
CA ILE A 92 4.78 -2.35 21.56
C ILE A 92 6.17 -2.29 22.20
N GLU A 93 6.26 -2.39 23.53
CA GLU A 93 7.53 -2.35 24.27
C GLU A 93 8.53 -3.40 23.75
N LEU A 94 8.12 -4.67 23.72
CA LEU A 94 9.00 -5.78 23.38
C LEU A 94 9.36 -5.81 21.90
N ILE A 95 8.39 -5.52 21.01
CA ILE A 95 8.64 -5.49 19.56
C ILE A 95 9.56 -4.34 19.20
N THR A 96 9.40 -3.15 19.81
CA THR A 96 10.27 -1.98 19.56
C THR A 96 11.75 -2.33 19.70
N ALA A 97 12.11 -3.06 20.76
CA ALA A 97 13.48 -3.49 21.00
C ALA A 97 13.90 -4.60 20.02
N ALA A 98 13.02 -5.58 19.78
CA ALA A 98 13.36 -6.78 19.02
C ALA A 98 13.55 -6.53 17.51
N TYR A 99 12.69 -5.73 16.86
CA TYR A 99 12.76 -5.57 15.40
C TYR A 99 14.06 -4.89 14.93
N LYS A 100 14.66 -4.06 15.80
CA LYS A 100 15.94 -3.39 15.55
C LYS A 100 17.13 -4.36 15.54
N GLN A 101 17.01 -5.47 16.27
CA GLN A 101 18.06 -6.48 16.41
C GLN A 101 17.84 -7.71 15.52
N ALA A 102 16.68 -7.80 14.88
CA ALA A 102 16.29 -8.95 14.09
C ALA A 102 16.77 -8.84 12.63
N GLU A 103 16.95 -9.98 11.97
CA GLU A 103 17.19 -10.04 10.52
C GLU A 103 16.03 -9.40 9.72
N PRO A 104 16.23 -8.98 8.46
CA PRO A 104 15.24 -8.21 7.71
C PRO A 104 13.84 -8.82 7.62
N GLY A 105 13.75 -10.14 7.38
CA GLY A 105 12.47 -10.85 7.32
C GLY A 105 11.72 -10.86 8.66
N PRO A 106 12.33 -11.39 9.74
CA PRO A 106 11.77 -11.32 11.09
C PRO A 106 11.43 -9.90 11.57
N ALA A 107 12.27 -8.90 11.28
CA ALA A 107 12.01 -7.52 11.65
C ALA A 107 10.72 -6.97 11.01
N ALA A 108 10.56 -7.17 9.70
CA ALA A 108 9.33 -6.79 9.00
C ALA A 108 8.10 -7.51 9.58
N GLN A 109 8.23 -8.79 9.91
CA GLN A 109 7.16 -9.59 10.49
C GLN A 109 6.74 -9.12 11.89
N LEU A 110 7.70 -8.74 12.74
CA LEU A 110 7.44 -8.15 14.05
C LEU A 110 6.68 -6.82 13.92
N VAL A 111 7.07 -5.96 12.97
CA VAL A 111 6.36 -4.69 12.73
C VAL A 111 4.95 -4.94 12.21
N VAL A 112 4.75 -5.78 11.18
CA VAL A 112 3.40 -6.01 10.61
C VAL A 112 2.46 -6.72 11.59
N LEU A 113 2.98 -7.47 12.57
CA LEU A 113 2.17 -8.08 13.62
C LEU A 113 1.37 -7.02 14.40
N LEU A 114 1.97 -5.85 14.67
CA LEU A 114 1.29 -4.76 15.39
C LEU A 114 0.08 -4.22 14.61
N THR A 115 0.06 -4.36 13.29
CA THR A 115 -1.10 -3.97 12.46
C THR A 115 -2.35 -4.78 12.81
N THR A 116 -2.18 -6.01 13.31
CA THR A 116 -3.30 -6.90 13.64
C THR A 116 -4.11 -6.43 14.83
N PHE A 117 -3.51 -5.63 15.72
CA PHE A 117 -4.19 -5.08 16.89
C PHE A 117 -5.08 -3.89 16.51
N ASN A 118 -4.71 -3.16 15.45
CA ASN A 118 -5.41 -1.95 15.00
C ASN A 118 -5.61 -0.91 16.13
N GLU A 119 -4.62 -0.82 17.02
CA GLU A 119 -4.65 0.05 18.19
C GLU A 119 -3.85 1.32 17.93
N VAL A 120 -4.46 2.50 18.13
CA VAL A 120 -3.82 3.79 17.87
C VAL A 120 -2.44 3.91 18.52
N PRO A 121 -2.19 3.51 19.79
CA PRO A 121 -0.86 3.60 20.41
C PRO A 121 0.30 2.99 19.61
N THR A 122 0.04 2.04 18.70
CA THR A 122 1.07 1.44 17.83
C THR A 122 1.64 2.40 16.78
N TYR A 123 0.96 3.53 16.48
CA TYR A 123 1.32 4.42 15.38
C TYR A 123 2.76 4.97 15.50
N ARG A 124 3.23 5.26 16.72
CA ARG A 124 4.58 5.83 16.95
C ARG A 124 5.68 4.87 16.51
N LEU A 125 5.51 3.57 16.76
CA LEU A 125 6.45 2.58 16.29
C LEU A 125 6.44 2.52 14.76
N PHE A 126 5.29 2.61 14.10
CA PHE A 126 5.25 2.66 12.64
C PHE A 126 5.93 3.92 12.08
N VAL A 127 5.70 5.09 12.68
CA VAL A 127 6.40 6.34 12.34
C VAL A 127 7.91 6.17 12.43
N GLU A 128 8.40 5.52 13.50
CA GLU A 128 9.81 5.21 13.65
C GLU A 128 10.30 4.23 12.58
N ALA A 129 9.58 3.13 12.36
CA ALA A 129 9.93 2.07 11.42
C ALA A 129 9.91 2.51 9.94
N LEU A 130 9.18 3.58 9.59
CA LEU A 130 9.31 4.24 8.27
C LEU A 130 10.71 4.81 8.01
N ARG A 131 11.54 4.96 9.05
CA ARG A 131 12.93 5.41 8.96
C ARG A 131 13.96 4.29 8.90
N ASP A 132 13.52 3.05 8.96
CA ASP A 132 14.39 1.89 8.88
C ASP A 132 15.01 1.74 7.48
N GLU A 133 16.26 1.30 7.41
CA GLU A 133 16.98 1.08 6.15
C GLU A 133 16.40 -0.09 5.33
N ARG A 134 15.74 -1.04 6.00
CA ARG A 134 15.19 -2.26 5.40
C ARG A 134 13.83 -1.99 4.78
N VAL A 135 13.73 -2.20 3.47
CA VAL A 135 12.49 -1.98 2.68
C VAL A 135 11.28 -2.70 3.27
N GLY A 136 11.46 -3.94 3.75
CA GLY A 136 10.37 -4.73 4.32
C GLY A 136 9.82 -4.16 5.63
N VAL A 137 10.67 -3.53 6.45
CA VAL A 137 10.26 -2.85 7.69
C VAL A 137 9.45 -1.61 7.36
N ARG A 138 9.93 -0.77 6.43
CA ARG A 138 9.19 0.41 5.95
C ARG A 138 7.85 0.05 5.32
N ALA A 139 7.81 -1.00 4.50
CA ALA A 139 6.57 -1.50 3.90
C ALA A 139 5.57 -1.93 4.98
N SER A 140 6.03 -2.68 5.98
CA SER A 140 5.19 -3.13 7.09
C SER A 140 4.64 -1.97 7.91
N ALA A 141 5.48 -0.95 8.16
CA ALA A 141 5.07 0.28 8.84
C ALA A 141 4.00 1.06 8.05
N ALA A 142 4.18 1.21 6.73
CA ALA A 142 3.20 1.87 5.87
C ALA A 142 1.87 1.11 5.82
N ILE A 143 1.89 -0.24 5.80
CA ILE A 143 0.68 -1.07 5.93
C ILE A 143 -0.03 -0.80 7.26
N GLY A 144 0.73 -0.76 8.37
CA GLY A 144 0.20 -0.46 9.69
C GLY A 144 -0.47 0.91 9.77
N LEU A 145 0.19 1.96 9.28
CA LEU A 145 -0.37 3.31 9.26
C LEU A 145 -1.61 3.41 8.36
N ARG A 146 -1.62 2.71 7.22
CA ARG A 146 -2.81 2.64 6.36
C ARG A 146 -4.02 2.04 7.09
N ALA A 147 -3.81 0.99 7.87
CA ALA A 147 -4.87 0.36 8.67
C ALA A 147 -5.38 1.28 9.79
N LEU A 148 -4.47 2.04 10.42
CA LEU A 148 -4.79 2.94 11.52
C LEU A 148 -5.42 4.27 11.12
N ARG A 149 -5.50 4.62 9.82
CA ARG A 149 -5.98 5.93 9.33
C ARG A 149 -7.24 6.43 10.07
N ALA A 150 -8.28 5.61 10.16
CA ALA A 150 -9.53 5.99 10.83
C ALA A 150 -9.39 6.15 12.35
N GLY A 151 -8.49 5.40 12.99
CA GLY A 151 -8.16 5.56 14.41
C GLY A 151 -7.41 6.87 14.67
N ILE A 152 -6.32 7.10 13.93
CA ILE A 152 -5.47 8.28 14.01
C ILE A 152 -6.28 9.56 13.78
N ALA A 153 -7.10 9.59 12.72
CA ALA A 153 -7.94 10.74 12.41
C ALA A 153 -8.92 11.08 13.54
N ARG A 154 -9.48 10.07 14.23
CA ARG A 154 -10.41 10.30 15.36
C ARG A 154 -9.71 10.81 16.61
N THR A 155 -8.42 10.51 16.80
CA THR A 155 -7.64 11.01 17.95
C THR A 155 -7.32 12.51 17.83
N GLY A 156 -7.28 13.05 16.61
CA GLY A 156 -7.13 14.48 16.34
C GLY A 156 -5.80 14.86 15.66
N ASN A 157 -5.51 16.16 15.63
CA ASN A 157 -4.47 16.73 14.77
C ASN A 157 -3.04 16.27 15.09
N VAL A 158 -2.70 16.02 16.36
CA VAL A 158 -1.30 15.74 16.75
C VAL A 158 -0.81 14.41 16.16
N PRO A 159 -1.45 13.24 16.42
CA PRO A 159 -1.03 11.98 15.79
C PRO A 159 -1.19 12.00 14.27
N PHE A 160 -2.21 12.69 13.77
CA PHE A 160 -2.45 12.83 12.33
C PHE A 160 -1.28 13.50 11.62
N ASN A 161 -0.88 14.69 12.08
CA ASN A 161 0.21 15.46 11.48
C ASN A 161 1.55 14.73 11.59
N GLU A 162 1.82 14.07 12.72
CA GLU A 162 3.03 13.27 12.90
C GLU A 162 3.12 12.13 11.87
N VAL A 163 2.00 11.44 11.61
CA VAL A 163 1.93 10.33 10.65
C VAL A 163 2.04 10.83 9.22
N VAL A 164 1.31 11.88 8.86
CA VAL A 164 1.37 12.49 7.51
C VAL A 164 2.79 12.94 7.20
N GLU A 165 3.44 13.62 8.15
CA GLU A 165 4.83 14.07 8.01
C GLU A 165 5.81 12.92 7.83
N ALA A 166 5.67 11.85 8.62
CA ALA A 166 6.53 10.68 8.53
C ALA A 166 6.36 9.94 7.17
N LEU A 167 5.12 9.80 6.71
CA LEU A 167 4.81 9.21 5.39
C LEU A 167 5.34 10.06 4.25
N ARG A 168 5.22 11.39 4.34
CA ARG A 168 5.78 12.37 3.38
C ARG A 168 7.29 12.18 3.23
N GLU A 169 8.02 12.23 4.33
CA GLU A 169 9.48 12.10 4.31
C GLU A 169 9.94 10.69 3.90
N ALA A 170 9.21 9.64 4.28
CA ALA A 170 9.48 8.28 3.80
C ALA A 170 9.25 8.15 2.28
N GLY A 171 8.14 8.70 1.77
CA GLY A 171 7.78 8.62 0.35
C GLY A 171 8.79 9.34 -0.56
N LYS A 172 9.30 10.50 -0.14
CA LYS A 172 10.28 11.28 -0.92
C LYS A 172 11.58 10.52 -1.22
N ARG A 173 11.99 9.60 -0.33
CA ARG A 173 13.23 8.82 -0.46
C ARG A 173 13.01 7.35 -0.85
N GLU A 174 11.77 6.89 -0.94
CA GLU A 174 11.48 5.48 -1.19
C GLU A 174 11.83 5.10 -2.63
N THR A 175 12.47 3.94 -2.78
CA THR A 175 12.90 3.38 -4.07
C THR A 175 12.11 2.12 -4.44
N SER A 176 11.51 1.44 -3.47
CA SER A 176 10.62 0.31 -3.70
C SER A 176 9.25 0.78 -4.20
N ALA A 177 8.87 0.41 -5.43
CA ALA A 177 7.54 0.73 -5.96
C ALA A 177 6.39 0.25 -5.06
N VAL A 178 6.47 -0.97 -4.53
CA VAL A 178 5.42 -1.56 -3.69
C VAL A 178 5.28 -0.78 -2.38
N THR A 179 6.40 -0.40 -1.77
CA THR A 179 6.39 0.39 -0.54
C THR A 179 5.85 1.79 -0.79
N LEU A 180 6.30 2.45 -1.86
CA LEU A 180 5.84 3.80 -2.23
C LEU A 180 4.35 3.83 -2.54
N LYS A 181 3.82 2.84 -3.28
CA LYS A 181 2.37 2.64 -3.47
C LYS A 181 1.63 2.56 -2.14
N THR A 182 2.17 1.80 -1.18
CA THR A 182 1.56 1.66 0.15
C THR A 182 1.58 2.99 0.91
N ILE A 183 2.66 3.77 0.81
CA ILE A 183 2.76 5.10 1.41
C ILE A 183 1.68 6.04 0.84
N TYR A 184 1.52 6.10 -0.49
CA TYR A 184 0.45 6.90 -1.10
C TYR A 184 -0.94 6.48 -0.64
N GLN A 185 -1.18 5.17 -0.51
CA GLN A 185 -2.46 4.67 0.02
C GLN A 185 -2.64 5.00 1.51
N ALA A 186 -1.57 5.04 2.30
CA ALA A 186 -1.62 5.48 3.69
C ALA A 186 -1.92 6.99 3.83
N LEU A 187 -1.57 7.79 2.82
CA LEU A 187 -1.90 9.22 2.66
C LEU A 187 -3.24 9.47 1.95
N ASN A 188 -4.10 8.47 1.78
CA ASN A 188 -5.42 8.68 1.17
C ASN A 188 -6.50 8.69 2.25
N TYR A 189 -6.44 9.63 3.21
CA TYR A 189 -7.41 9.63 4.31
C TYR A 189 -8.88 9.75 3.88
N PRO A 190 -9.25 10.53 2.84
CA PRO A 190 -10.64 10.64 2.38
C PRO A 190 -11.30 9.32 1.97
N GLU A 191 -10.52 8.28 1.65
CA GLU A 191 -11.04 6.93 1.38
C GLU A 191 -11.75 6.31 2.60
N VAL A 192 -11.33 6.69 3.81
CA VAL A 192 -11.80 6.08 5.08
C VAL A 192 -12.39 7.07 6.07
N VAL A 193 -12.09 8.37 5.91
CA VAL A 193 -12.60 9.45 6.75
C VAL A 193 -13.03 10.62 5.85
N PRO A 194 -14.33 10.91 5.70
CA PRO A 194 -14.81 11.94 4.76
C PRO A 194 -14.25 13.36 5.00
N SER A 195 -13.91 13.68 6.24
CA SER A 195 -13.31 14.95 6.64
C SER A 195 -12.14 14.67 7.59
N PRO A 196 -10.93 14.42 7.07
CA PRO A 196 -9.76 14.22 7.93
C PRO A 196 -9.45 15.49 8.74
N PRO A 197 -8.68 15.38 9.84
CA PRO A 197 -8.43 16.51 10.74
C PRO A 197 -7.77 17.71 10.06
N ASP A 198 -6.85 17.45 9.12
CA ASP A 198 -6.25 18.47 8.26
C ASP A 198 -6.14 17.94 6.81
N PRO A 199 -7.19 18.15 5.97
CA PRO A 199 -7.20 17.70 4.58
C PRO A 199 -6.10 18.35 3.73
N LYS A 200 -5.63 19.55 4.11
CA LYS A 200 -4.60 20.26 3.37
C LYS A 200 -3.23 19.65 3.64
N ALA A 201 -2.92 19.28 4.88
CA ALA A 201 -1.67 18.59 5.21
C ALA A 201 -1.51 17.29 4.43
N ASP A 202 -2.58 16.50 4.30
CA ASP A 202 -2.60 15.25 3.52
C ASP A 202 -2.30 15.51 2.03
N ALA A 203 -3.01 16.48 1.44
CA ALA A 203 -2.83 16.87 0.04
C ALA A 203 -1.42 17.43 -0.24
N SER A 204 -0.91 18.30 0.63
CA SER A 204 0.45 18.84 0.55
C SER A 204 1.51 17.74 0.66
N ALA A 205 1.32 16.74 1.53
CA ALA A 205 2.24 15.63 1.65
C ALA A 205 2.35 14.81 0.35
N VAL A 206 1.22 14.49 -0.28
CA VAL A 206 1.22 13.76 -1.56
C VAL A 206 1.89 14.58 -2.66
N LEU A 207 1.61 15.89 -2.73
CA LEU A 207 2.28 16.80 -3.67
C LEU A 207 3.80 16.80 -3.48
N GLU A 208 4.29 16.98 -2.26
CA GLU A 208 5.73 17.05 -2.00
C GLU A 208 6.47 15.73 -2.31
N ILE A 209 5.81 14.58 -2.14
CA ILE A 209 6.35 13.31 -2.63
C ILE A 209 6.43 13.37 -4.15
N LEU A 210 5.33 13.67 -4.85
CA LEU A 210 5.31 13.71 -6.32
C LEU A 210 6.35 14.68 -6.89
N GLU A 211 6.58 15.84 -6.28
CA GLU A 211 7.64 16.77 -6.70
C GLU A 211 9.06 16.19 -6.53
N ALA A 212 9.33 15.56 -5.38
CA ALA A 212 10.63 14.91 -5.16
C ALA A 212 10.85 13.79 -6.17
N ARG A 213 9.79 13.05 -6.50
CA ARG A 213 9.78 11.94 -7.44
C ARG A 213 9.87 12.40 -8.90
N ALA A 214 9.27 13.53 -9.26
CA ALA A 214 9.29 14.12 -10.60
C ALA A 214 10.71 14.52 -11.06
N LYS A 215 11.59 14.90 -10.13
CA LYS A 215 12.98 15.33 -10.45
C LYS A 215 13.77 14.27 -11.23
N PRO A 216 13.87 13.00 -10.78
CA PRO A 216 14.47 11.93 -11.58
C PRO A 216 13.89 11.75 -12.99
N TYR A 217 12.58 11.96 -13.19
CA TYR A 217 11.96 11.88 -14.52
C TYR A 217 12.47 12.99 -15.44
N ALA A 218 12.54 14.22 -14.93
CA ALA A 218 13.04 15.37 -15.69
C ALA A 218 14.52 15.21 -16.11
N GLU A 219 15.33 14.54 -15.29
CA GLU A 219 16.74 14.27 -15.59
C GLU A 219 16.95 13.01 -16.45
N ALA A 220 15.88 12.31 -16.86
CA ALA A 220 15.93 10.99 -17.48
C ALA A 220 16.72 9.95 -16.66
N LYS A 221 16.84 10.16 -15.34
CA LYS A 221 17.51 9.26 -14.38
C LYS A 221 16.52 8.43 -13.57
N ALA A 222 15.22 8.55 -13.85
CA ALA A 222 14.20 7.73 -13.22
C ALA A 222 14.51 6.25 -13.43
N LYS A 223 14.79 5.54 -12.32
CA LYS A 223 14.96 4.10 -12.35
C LYS A 223 13.60 3.45 -12.60
N ALA A 224 13.55 2.50 -13.54
CA ALA A 224 12.34 1.73 -13.85
C ALA A 224 11.70 1.09 -12.60
N GLU A 225 12.52 0.76 -11.59
CA GLU A 225 12.13 0.08 -10.34
C GLU A 225 11.03 0.80 -9.53
N ALA A 226 10.80 2.10 -9.75
CA ALA A 226 9.80 2.87 -9.01
C ALA A 226 8.68 3.47 -9.88
N ALA A 227 8.74 3.31 -11.21
CA ALA A 227 7.87 4.03 -12.16
C ALA A 227 6.37 3.71 -11.98
N GLY A 228 6.02 2.46 -11.66
CA GLY A 228 4.62 2.04 -11.47
C GLY A 228 3.96 2.52 -10.17
N ALA A 229 4.72 3.04 -9.20
CA ALA A 229 4.16 3.51 -7.93
C ALA A 229 3.57 4.92 -8.02
N ASP A 230 4.15 5.77 -8.86
CA ASP A 230 3.75 7.16 -9.01
C ASP A 230 2.34 7.28 -9.66
N VAL A 231 1.88 6.25 -10.39
CA VAL A 231 0.48 6.10 -10.85
C VAL A 231 -0.51 6.23 -9.68
N VAL A 232 -0.23 5.54 -8.57
CA VAL A 232 -1.09 5.59 -7.38
C VAL A 232 -1.01 6.96 -6.72
N GLY A 233 0.19 7.56 -6.69
CA GLY A 233 0.38 8.92 -6.20
C GLY A 233 -0.43 9.96 -6.99
N LEU A 234 -0.41 9.89 -8.32
CA LEU A 234 -1.20 10.76 -9.19
C LEU A 234 -2.71 10.56 -8.96
N SER A 235 -3.19 9.32 -8.84
CA SER A 235 -4.61 9.07 -8.54
C SER A 235 -5.04 9.61 -7.18
N VAL A 236 -4.21 9.48 -6.15
CA VAL A 236 -4.50 10.05 -4.84
C VAL A 236 -4.49 11.58 -4.92
N ALA A 237 -3.46 12.17 -5.55
CA ALA A 237 -3.36 13.63 -5.72
C ALA A 237 -4.54 14.22 -6.50
N ARG A 238 -5.06 13.53 -7.52
CA ARG A 238 -6.26 13.93 -8.26
C ARG A 238 -7.46 14.08 -7.32
N GLY A 239 -7.69 13.08 -6.47
CA GLY A 239 -8.77 13.10 -5.46
C GLY A 239 -8.60 14.20 -4.41
N LEU A 240 -7.37 14.57 -4.09
CA LEU A 240 -7.03 15.59 -3.08
C LEU A 240 -6.85 17.01 -3.65
N SER A 241 -6.79 17.17 -4.97
CA SER A 241 -6.41 18.44 -5.64
C SER A 241 -7.29 19.64 -5.28
N LYS A 242 -8.55 19.41 -4.88
CA LYS A 242 -9.46 20.47 -4.42
C LYS A 242 -9.06 21.07 -3.06
N GLN A 243 -8.27 20.36 -2.26
CA GLN A 243 -7.75 20.83 -0.97
C GLN A 243 -6.49 21.70 -1.11
N LEU A 244 -5.89 21.71 -2.30
CA LEU A 244 -4.68 22.48 -2.59
C LEU A 244 -5.01 23.95 -2.92
N SER A 245 -4.08 24.84 -2.60
CA SER A 245 -4.10 26.23 -3.08
C SER A 245 -3.85 26.30 -4.60
N ASP A 246 -4.13 27.42 -5.26
CA ASP A 246 -3.80 27.59 -6.68
C ASP A 246 -2.30 27.42 -6.96
N ALA A 247 -1.45 27.96 -6.08
CA ALA A 247 0.00 27.78 -6.19
C ALA A 247 0.40 26.31 -6.09
N ASP A 248 -0.19 25.56 -5.16
CA ASP A 248 0.08 24.12 -5.00
C ASP A 248 -0.52 23.28 -6.13
N ARG A 249 -1.67 23.68 -6.70
CA ARG A 249 -2.21 23.06 -7.90
C ARG A 249 -1.27 23.26 -9.10
N ASN A 250 -0.69 24.44 -9.26
CA ASN A 250 0.29 24.69 -10.31
C ASN A 250 1.54 23.82 -10.13
N ARG A 251 2.06 23.69 -8.91
CA ARG A 251 3.15 22.77 -8.58
C ARG A 251 2.80 21.31 -8.89
N LEU A 252 1.57 20.89 -8.59
CA LEU A 252 1.08 19.55 -8.92
C LEU A 252 1.03 19.31 -10.44
N LEU A 253 0.56 20.30 -11.21
CA LEU A 253 0.56 20.24 -12.67
C LEU A 253 1.96 20.10 -13.24
N GLU A 254 2.94 20.83 -12.70
CA GLU A 254 4.34 20.71 -13.12
C GLU A 254 4.91 19.32 -12.84
N ALA A 255 4.71 18.80 -11.62
CA ALA A 255 5.20 17.47 -11.24
C ALA A 255 4.61 16.38 -12.14
N ALA A 256 3.30 16.43 -12.39
CA ALA A 256 2.64 15.50 -13.30
C ALA A 256 3.20 15.64 -14.73
N ALA A 257 3.28 16.87 -15.26
CA ALA A 257 3.77 17.11 -16.61
C ALA A 257 5.20 16.58 -16.84
N MET A 258 6.10 16.69 -15.85
CA MET A 258 7.44 16.10 -15.92
C MET A 258 7.40 14.57 -16.04
N MET A 259 6.54 13.90 -15.27
CA MET A 259 6.35 12.44 -15.32
C MET A 259 5.76 12.00 -16.66
N LEU A 260 4.70 12.67 -17.14
CA LEU A 260 4.09 12.38 -18.45
C LEU A 260 5.09 12.58 -19.59
N ARG A 261 5.82 13.70 -19.60
CA ARG A 261 6.82 14.00 -20.63
C ARG A 261 7.85 12.88 -20.75
N TRP A 262 8.36 12.39 -19.61
CA TRP A 262 9.28 11.27 -19.61
C TRP A 262 8.66 9.98 -20.16
N ALA A 263 7.45 9.62 -19.70
CA ALA A 263 6.78 8.40 -20.16
C ALA A 263 6.46 8.47 -21.66
N LEU A 264 6.02 9.62 -22.17
CA LEU A 264 5.74 9.83 -23.58
C LEU A 264 7.01 9.83 -24.44
N ALA A 265 8.10 10.42 -23.97
CA ALA A 265 9.38 10.39 -24.67
C ALA A 265 9.85 8.95 -24.84
N ARG A 266 9.79 8.13 -23.77
CA ARG A 266 10.12 6.70 -23.85
C ARG A 266 9.15 5.95 -24.75
N TYR A 267 7.85 6.16 -24.57
CA TYR A 267 6.86 5.43 -25.35
C TYR A 267 7.02 5.67 -26.84
N THR A 268 7.13 6.93 -27.26
CA THR A 268 7.20 7.31 -28.67
C THR A 268 8.52 6.98 -29.36
N THR A 269 9.60 6.74 -28.61
CA THR A 269 10.91 6.39 -29.17
C THR A 269 11.19 4.89 -29.17
N GLU A 270 10.90 4.21 -28.05
CA GLU A 270 11.27 2.81 -27.83
C GLU A 270 10.07 1.89 -27.55
N LEU A 271 9.14 2.27 -26.67
CA LEU A 271 8.18 1.28 -26.12
C LEU A 271 7.03 0.95 -27.07
N TYR A 272 6.64 1.85 -27.98
CA TYR A 272 5.52 1.61 -28.92
C TYR A 272 5.74 0.41 -29.85
N LYS A 273 6.99 0.01 -30.06
CA LYS A 273 7.36 -1.13 -30.91
C LYS A 273 7.24 -2.47 -30.21
N ILE A 274 7.07 -2.48 -28.89
CA ILE A 274 7.03 -3.69 -28.08
C ILE A 274 5.66 -4.37 -28.30
N PRO A 275 5.61 -5.58 -28.91
CA PRO A 275 4.36 -6.29 -29.12
C PRO A 275 3.83 -6.90 -27.82
N ASP A 276 2.54 -7.26 -27.79
CA ASP A 276 1.90 -7.91 -26.64
C ASP A 276 2.50 -9.31 -26.33
N THR A 277 3.22 -9.89 -27.30
CA THR A 277 3.93 -11.17 -27.17
C THR A 277 5.39 -11.01 -26.76
N ALA A 278 5.84 -9.80 -26.42
CA ALA A 278 7.22 -9.55 -26.00
C ALA A 278 7.55 -10.23 -24.65
N ASN A 279 8.84 -10.19 -24.28
CA ASN A 279 9.27 -10.61 -22.96
C ASN A 279 8.44 -9.87 -21.87
N PRO A 280 7.93 -10.58 -20.83
CA PRO A 280 7.13 -9.99 -19.76
C PRO A 280 7.74 -8.76 -19.08
N TYR A 281 9.07 -8.66 -19.04
CA TYR A 281 9.78 -7.50 -18.50
C TYR A 281 9.56 -6.25 -19.38
N LEU A 282 9.79 -6.37 -20.69
CA LEU A 282 9.60 -5.26 -21.64
C LEU A 282 8.13 -4.87 -21.76
N LEU A 283 7.24 -5.87 -21.74
CA LEU A 283 5.80 -5.64 -21.73
C LEU A 283 5.37 -4.86 -20.47
N ARG A 284 5.94 -5.19 -19.30
CA ARG A 284 5.70 -4.44 -18.08
C ARG A 284 6.16 -2.99 -18.20
N GLU A 285 7.36 -2.73 -18.73
CA GLU A 285 7.83 -1.35 -18.91
C GLU A 285 6.92 -0.53 -19.82
N ARG A 286 6.45 -1.10 -20.93
CA ARG A 286 5.47 -0.46 -21.82
C ARG A 286 4.17 -0.15 -21.07
N ASN A 287 3.59 -1.14 -20.39
CA ASN A 287 2.33 -1.01 -19.69
C ASN A 287 2.43 0.00 -18.52
N ASP A 288 3.54 0.02 -17.79
CA ASP A 288 3.77 0.99 -16.70
C ASP A 288 3.85 2.42 -17.24
N ALA A 289 4.46 2.63 -18.41
CA ALA A 289 4.49 3.93 -19.09
C ALA A 289 3.08 4.35 -19.56
N GLU A 290 2.32 3.44 -20.18
CA GLU A 290 0.93 3.70 -20.60
C GLU A 290 0.04 4.08 -19.41
N LEU A 291 0.13 3.35 -18.30
CA LEU A 291 -0.62 3.65 -17.08
C LEU A 291 -0.24 5.01 -16.47
N LEU A 292 1.05 5.37 -16.50
CA LEU A 292 1.50 6.67 -16.02
C LEU A 292 0.98 7.81 -16.90
N ILE A 293 0.92 7.61 -18.23
CA ILE A 293 0.33 8.56 -19.17
C ILE A 293 -1.17 8.72 -18.90
N GLU A 294 -1.90 7.62 -18.77
CA GLU A 294 -3.34 7.64 -18.52
C GLU A 294 -3.68 8.38 -17.23
N GLU A 295 -3.07 7.99 -16.12
CA GLU A 295 -3.41 8.56 -14.82
C GLU A 295 -2.90 10.01 -14.68
N GLY A 296 -1.73 10.30 -15.26
CA GLY A 296 -1.21 11.65 -15.37
C GLY A 296 -2.13 12.57 -16.18
N GLU A 297 -2.61 12.11 -17.34
CA GLU A 297 -3.52 12.88 -18.20
C GLU A 297 -4.87 13.10 -17.51
N ALA A 298 -5.35 12.11 -16.78
CA ALA A 298 -6.58 12.24 -15.99
C ALA A 298 -6.43 13.24 -14.85
N LEU A 299 -5.26 13.32 -14.19
CA LEU A 299 -4.97 14.37 -13.23
C LEU A 299 -4.93 15.75 -13.90
N LEU A 300 -4.18 15.91 -15.01
CA LEU A 300 -4.08 17.19 -15.72
C LEU A 300 -5.47 17.71 -16.12
N ALA A 301 -6.32 16.84 -16.66
CA ALA A 301 -7.68 17.19 -17.04
C ALA A 301 -8.56 17.58 -15.84
N SER A 302 -8.41 16.89 -14.70
CA SER A 302 -9.17 17.20 -13.49
C SER A 302 -8.78 18.54 -12.88
N VAL A 303 -7.51 18.94 -12.98
CA VAL A 303 -6.99 20.16 -12.36
C VAL A 303 -7.13 21.37 -13.30
N LEU A 304 -6.85 21.22 -14.59
CA LEU A 304 -6.95 22.30 -15.58
C LEU A 304 -8.39 22.55 -16.06
N ALA A 305 -9.23 21.52 -16.09
CA ALA A 305 -10.62 21.58 -16.56
C ALA A 305 -10.79 22.42 -17.85
N PRO A 306 -10.12 22.07 -18.97
CA PRO A 306 -10.12 22.88 -20.18
C PRO A 306 -11.55 23.05 -20.72
N SER A 307 -11.90 24.27 -21.11
CA SER A 307 -13.25 24.63 -21.57
C SER A 307 -13.61 24.13 -22.99
N GLY A 308 -12.61 23.64 -23.74
CA GLY A 308 -12.76 23.15 -25.11
C GLY A 308 -12.60 21.64 -25.26
N LYS A 309 -12.25 21.19 -26.48
CA LYS A 309 -11.89 19.79 -26.71
C LYS A 309 -10.67 19.44 -25.87
N ARG A 310 -10.83 18.49 -24.96
CA ARG A 310 -9.76 17.94 -24.13
C ARG A 310 -8.77 17.15 -25.02
N PRO A 311 -7.47 17.45 -25.00
CA PRO A 311 -6.48 16.58 -25.62
C PRO A 311 -6.48 15.20 -24.93
N ASN A 312 -6.39 14.12 -25.71
CA ASN A 312 -6.56 12.75 -25.24
C ASN A 312 -5.48 11.81 -25.81
N VAL A 313 -4.33 11.84 -25.18
CA VAL A 313 -3.16 11.02 -25.48
C VAL A 313 -3.47 9.55 -25.21
N THR A 314 -4.20 9.25 -24.13
CA THR A 314 -4.59 7.86 -23.79
C THR A 314 -5.38 7.21 -24.92
N GLU A 315 -6.34 7.92 -25.50
CA GLU A 315 -7.11 7.42 -26.64
C GLU A 315 -6.25 7.22 -27.89
N ALA A 316 -5.27 8.09 -28.14
CA ALA A 316 -4.32 7.92 -29.24
C ALA A 316 -3.46 6.65 -29.05
N LEU A 317 -3.00 6.38 -27.81
CA LEU A 317 -2.29 5.15 -27.47
C LEU A 317 -3.16 3.90 -27.73
N GLN A 318 -4.41 3.90 -27.26
CA GLN A 318 -5.35 2.79 -27.43
C GLN A 318 -5.67 2.50 -28.90
N LYS A 319 -5.71 3.53 -29.75
CA LYS A 319 -5.87 3.41 -31.20
C LYS A 319 -4.62 2.91 -31.92
N LYS A 320 -3.52 2.67 -31.19
CA LYS A 320 -2.20 2.33 -31.74
C LYS A 320 -1.75 3.36 -32.78
N SER A 321 -2.06 4.65 -32.51
CA SER A 321 -1.64 5.77 -33.34
C SER A 321 -0.13 5.80 -33.50
N LYS A 322 0.33 6.40 -34.60
CA LYS A 322 1.76 6.59 -34.85
C LYS A 322 2.36 7.55 -33.82
N PRO A 323 3.67 7.42 -33.49
CA PRO A 323 4.35 8.33 -32.56
C PRO A 323 4.15 9.82 -32.86
N GLU A 324 4.08 10.21 -34.14
CA GLU A 324 3.88 11.60 -34.56
C GLU A 324 2.50 12.13 -34.17
N GLU A 325 1.46 11.29 -34.25
CA GLU A 325 0.10 11.65 -33.82
C GLU A 325 0.04 11.83 -32.30
N ILE A 326 0.68 10.93 -31.55
CA ILE A 326 0.79 11.01 -30.08
C ILE A 326 1.52 12.30 -29.67
N ARG A 327 2.65 12.61 -30.34
CA ARG A 327 3.39 13.86 -30.15
C ARG A 327 2.53 15.09 -30.45
N GLY A 328 1.69 15.03 -31.49
CA GLY A 328 0.74 16.08 -31.86
C GLY A 328 -0.29 16.36 -30.75
N VAL A 329 -0.92 15.31 -30.21
CA VAL A 329 -1.89 15.45 -29.10
C VAL A 329 -1.20 15.97 -27.83
N TRP A 330 0.02 15.50 -27.52
CA TRP A 330 0.79 16.04 -26.41
C TRP A 330 1.13 17.53 -26.61
N GLY A 331 1.39 17.97 -27.84
CA GLY A 331 1.61 19.39 -28.15
C GLY A 331 0.43 20.29 -27.78
N GLU A 332 -0.80 19.77 -27.79
CA GLU A 332 -1.98 20.50 -27.28
C GLU A 332 -1.96 20.62 -25.75
N TRP A 333 -1.59 19.55 -25.03
CA TRP A 333 -1.35 19.61 -23.58
C TRP A 333 -0.26 20.60 -23.21
N VAL A 334 0.86 20.61 -23.95
CA VAL A 334 1.98 21.54 -23.71
C VAL A 334 1.52 22.99 -23.78
N LYS A 335 0.65 23.36 -24.72
CA LYS A 335 0.09 24.71 -24.80
C LYS A 335 -0.76 25.06 -23.58
N LEU A 336 -1.61 24.13 -23.13
CA LEU A 336 -2.43 24.32 -21.92
C LEU A 336 -1.55 24.48 -20.68
N LEU A 337 -0.52 23.65 -20.54
CA LEU A 337 0.43 23.70 -19.43
C LEU A 337 1.26 24.99 -19.47
N ALA A 338 1.76 25.41 -20.63
CA ALA A 338 2.51 26.65 -20.78
C ALA A 338 1.67 27.86 -20.33
N ASN A 339 0.37 27.89 -20.65
CA ASN A 339 -0.53 28.94 -20.19
C ASN A 339 -0.80 28.89 -18.67
N ALA A 340 -0.88 27.69 -18.09
CA ALA A 340 -1.23 27.52 -16.68
C ALA A 340 -0.04 27.73 -15.73
N VAL A 341 1.14 27.20 -16.08
CA VAL A 341 2.32 27.17 -15.20
C VAL A 341 3.54 27.87 -15.78
N GLY A 342 3.47 28.42 -17.01
CA GLY A 342 4.57 29.20 -17.60
C GLY A 342 5.82 28.39 -17.96
N LYS A 343 5.70 27.06 -18.15
CA LYS A 343 6.81 26.17 -18.46
C LYS A 343 6.54 25.34 -19.71
N ASP A 344 7.59 25.03 -20.46
CA ASP A 344 7.54 24.17 -21.63
C ASP A 344 7.83 22.71 -21.25
N PHE A 345 6.97 21.81 -21.71
CA PHE A 345 7.07 20.35 -21.50
C PHE A 345 7.12 19.58 -22.83
N SER A 346 7.55 20.24 -23.91
CA SER A 346 7.74 19.62 -25.22
C SER A 346 8.66 18.39 -25.15
N LEU A 347 8.32 17.37 -25.93
CA LEU A 347 9.15 16.18 -26.06
C LEU A 347 10.46 16.52 -26.81
N PRO A 348 11.58 15.85 -26.48
CA PRO A 348 12.78 15.96 -27.30
C PRO A 348 12.51 15.48 -28.73
N GLU A 349 13.16 16.12 -29.71
CA GLU A 349 13.00 15.84 -31.15
C GLU A 349 13.35 14.39 -31.51
#